data_AF-A0A4V1TIN6-F1
#
_entry.id   AF-A0A4V1TIN6-F1
#
_cell.length_a   1.000
_cell.length_b   1.000
_cell.length_c   1.000
_cell.angle_alpha   90.00
_cell.angle_beta   90.00
_cell.angle_gamma   90.00
#
_symmetry.space_group_name_H-M   'P 1'
#
loop_
_entity.id
_entity.type
_entity.pdbx_description
1 polymer ?
#
loop_
_entity_poly.entity_id
_entity_poly.type
_entity_poly.pdbx_seq_one_letter_code
_entity_poly.pdbx_strand_id
1 'polypeptide(L)'
;AQALHAHRKGDRAAAADGYRAVLARDPRCLDAWMNLAAVAVLAGQSSDATAAFERALALAADDARVARDAGIGLAALGQLDPARLALDRALALDPALIGARLVASRVCAQLGDDAAALAHALAAVRDAPHDASTHLELYRVIFDDRALDPAIEAATTAARLDPGSTLARYFLAGARGWRDGAPPPLELPDPLRDALALVPEARDAGTRAFASKRATLAHALAQATRPGLVAEFGVRHGVSTRVLASEGGVVHAFDRFEGLPEAWAGRAPGAFSTAGEVPGLPAGVVVHTGWFADTVPAFAATLRAPLRLLHVDSDLYESARTVLTHLCPWIAPGTVLVFDEYLGHTTWRDDEYRAFTEAAQAYGWTYEYLALCWVTGQASVRIVAT
;
A
#
# COMPACT_ATOMS: atom_id res chain seq x y z
N ALA A 1 3.40 -1.56 34.80
CA ALA A 1 2.04 -2.09 34.95
C ALA A 1 0.99 -1.17 34.32
N GLN A 2 0.88 0.10 34.72
CA GLN A 2 -0.09 1.05 34.16
C GLN A 2 0.07 1.28 32.64
N ALA A 3 1.31 1.48 32.15
CA ALA A 3 1.59 1.64 30.71
C ALA A 3 1.13 0.44 29.87
N LEU A 4 1.45 -0.78 30.32
CA LEU A 4 1.02 -2.02 29.67
C LEU A 4 -0.50 -2.20 29.69
N HIS A 5 -1.16 -1.79 30.78
CA HIS A 5 -2.62 -1.83 30.89
C HIS A 5 -3.28 -0.86 29.90
N ALA A 6 -2.78 0.37 29.80
CA ALA A 6 -3.22 1.33 28.79
C ALA A 6 -3.00 0.82 27.37
N HIS A 7 -1.83 0.24 27.10
CA HIS A 7 -1.49 -0.36 25.81
C HIS A 7 -2.50 -1.46 25.43
N ARG A 8 -2.81 -2.38 26.35
CA ARG A 8 -3.81 -3.44 26.12
C ARG A 8 -5.23 -2.92 25.90
N LYS A 9 -5.57 -1.77 26.50
CA LYS A 9 -6.86 -1.09 26.29
C LYS A 9 -6.91 -0.27 24.99
N GLY A 10 -5.80 -0.16 24.27
CA GLY A 10 -5.71 0.69 23.07
C GLY A 10 -5.58 2.18 23.37
N ASP A 11 -5.38 2.58 24.63
CA ASP A 11 -5.10 3.96 25.00
C ASP A 11 -3.63 4.27 24.71
N ARG A 12 -3.37 4.65 23.45
CA ARG A 12 -2.02 4.89 22.91
C ARG A 12 -1.33 6.05 23.60
N ALA A 13 -2.04 7.13 23.91
CA ALA A 13 -1.48 8.30 24.56
C ALA A 13 -1.03 7.99 25.99
N ALA A 14 -1.91 7.38 26.81
CA ALA A 14 -1.55 7.00 28.17
C ALA A 14 -0.47 5.91 28.21
N ALA A 15 -0.46 5.01 27.22
CA ALA A 15 0.61 4.02 27.07
C ALA A 15 1.97 4.70 26.80
N ALA A 16 2.02 5.62 25.83
CA ALA A 16 3.24 6.35 25.48
C ALA A 16 3.79 7.14 26.68
N ASP A 17 2.94 7.89 27.39
CA ASP A 17 3.34 8.65 28.57
C ASP A 17 3.83 7.73 29.70
N GLY A 18 3.16 6.59 29.88
CA GLY A 18 3.59 5.56 30.82
C GLY A 18 4.98 5.01 30.49
N TYR A 19 5.29 4.74 29.22
CA TYR A 19 6.62 4.28 28.82
C TYR A 19 7.68 5.39 28.94
N ARG A 20 7.35 6.64 28.57
CA ARG A 20 8.25 7.80 28.79
C ARG A 20 8.58 7.99 30.27
N ALA A 21 7.61 7.79 31.17
CA ALA A 21 7.84 7.85 32.62
C ALA A 21 8.75 6.72 33.13
N VAL A 22 8.67 5.52 32.54
CA VAL A 22 9.63 4.44 32.82
C VAL A 22 11.03 4.85 32.35
N LEU A 23 11.15 5.37 31.12
CA LEU A 23 12.41 5.78 30.51
C LEU A 23 13.07 6.97 31.22
N ALA A 24 12.29 7.85 31.85
CA ALA A 24 12.81 8.93 32.69
C ALA A 24 13.52 8.40 33.96
N ARG A 25 13.13 7.22 34.45
CA ARG A 25 13.71 6.57 35.63
C ARG A 25 14.82 5.60 35.24
N ASP A 26 14.64 4.90 34.13
CA ASP A 26 15.62 3.98 33.55
C ASP A 26 15.71 4.17 32.02
N PRO A 27 16.62 5.03 31.55
CA PRO A 27 16.83 5.26 30.12
C PRO A 27 17.34 4.04 29.34
N ARG A 28 17.76 2.98 30.03
CA ARG A 28 18.29 1.74 29.44
C ARG A 28 17.26 0.62 29.40
N CYS A 29 16.02 0.86 29.82
CA CYS A 29 14.94 -0.12 29.76
C CYS A 29 14.54 -0.41 28.31
N LEU A 30 15.12 -1.46 27.72
CA LEU A 30 14.88 -1.88 26.33
C LEU A 30 13.38 -2.12 26.05
N ASP A 31 12.69 -2.84 26.95
CA ASP A 31 11.26 -3.12 26.80
C ASP A 31 10.42 -1.84 26.72
N ALA A 32 10.78 -0.80 27.46
CA ALA A 32 10.07 0.47 27.42
C ALA A 32 10.31 1.20 26.09
N TRP A 33 11.53 1.17 25.54
CA TRP A 33 11.82 1.71 24.21
C TRP A 33 11.07 0.94 23.11
N MET A 34 11.09 -0.40 23.14
CA MET A 34 10.39 -1.23 22.17
C MET A 34 8.87 -1.01 22.21
N ASN A 35 8.29 -0.95 23.41
CA ASN A 35 6.85 -0.70 23.55
C ASN A 35 6.47 0.74 23.17
N LEU A 36 7.33 1.74 23.45
CA LEU A 36 7.11 3.11 22.99
C LEU A 36 7.13 3.18 21.46
N ALA A 37 8.10 2.51 20.82
CA ALA A 37 8.19 2.43 19.36
C ALA A 37 6.93 1.76 18.77
N ALA A 38 6.48 0.63 19.33
CA ALA A 38 5.27 -0.05 18.88
C ALA A 38 4.01 0.83 19.01
N VAL A 39 3.86 1.57 20.11
CA VAL A 39 2.74 2.51 20.30
C VAL A 39 2.82 3.65 19.28
N ALA A 40 4.00 4.20 19.04
CA ALA A 40 4.21 5.26 18.05
C ALA A 40 3.91 4.77 16.62
N VAL A 41 4.29 3.53 16.26
CA VAL A 41 3.92 2.88 14.99
C VAL A 41 2.39 2.80 14.85
N LEU A 42 1.70 2.34 15.89
CA LEU A 42 0.23 2.24 15.87
C LEU A 42 -0.46 3.62 15.80
N ALA A 43 0.20 4.66 16.32
CA ALA A 43 -0.25 6.05 16.25
C ALA A 43 0.14 6.76 14.95
N GLY A 44 0.94 6.14 14.07
CA GLY A 44 1.44 6.75 12.84
C GLY A 44 2.50 7.84 13.06
N GLN A 45 3.03 7.95 14.28
CA GLN A 45 4.04 8.94 14.66
C GLN A 45 5.42 8.47 14.19
N SER A 46 5.71 8.73 12.91
CA SER A 46 6.90 8.25 12.22
C SER A 46 8.19 8.67 12.93
N SER A 47 8.27 9.92 13.34
CA SER A 47 9.47 10.50 13.95
C SER A 47 9.76 9.89 15.34
N ASP A 48 8.72 9.80 16.18
CA ASP A 48 8.82 9.21 17.53
C ASP A 48 9.17 7.71 17.48
N ALA A 49 8.55 6.96 16.56
CA ALA A 49 8.82 5.54 16.37
C ALA A 49 10.27 5.30 15.96
N THR A 50 10.79 6.05 14.98
CA THR A 50 12.17 5.93 14.53
C THR A 50 13.14 6.23 15.66
N ALA A 51 12.95 7.32 16.39
CA ALA A 51 13.80 7.67 17.53
C ALA A 51 13.80 6.57 18.60
N ALA A 52 12.64 5.97 18.89
CA ALA A 52 12.54 4.88 19.86
C ALA A 52 13.23 3.60 19.37
N PHE A 53 13.10 3.25 18.08
CA PHE A 53 13.81 2.10 17.49
C PHE A 53 15.33 2.31 17.46
N GLU A 54 15.81 3.51 17.12
CA GLU A 54 17.24 3.83 17.17
C GLU A 54 17.81 3.62 18.58
N ARG A 55 17.07 4.03 19.61
CA ARG A 55 17.47 3.78 21.01
C ARG A 55 17.47 2.30 21.36
N ALA A 56 16.45 1.55 20.96
CA ALA A 56 16.39 0.11 21.20
C ALA A 56 17.55 -0.63 20.52
N LEU A 57 17.83 -0.31 19.25
CA LEU A 57 18.94 -0.88 18.48
C LEU A 57 20.32 -0.52 19.05
N ALA A 58 20.46 0.65 19.65
CA ALA A 58 21.69 1.05 20.33
C ALA A 58 21.90 0.28 21.65
N LEU A 59 20.82 -0.05 22.37
CA LEU A 59 20.88 -0.82 23.62
C LEU A 59 21.08 -2.32 23.41
N ALA A 60 20.55 -2.87 22.31
CA ALA A 60 20.55 -4.30 22.00
C ALA A 60 21.02 -4.55 20.55
N ALA A 61 22.26 -4.15 20.28
CA ALA A 61 22.88 -4.19 18.96
C ALA A 61 22.99 -5.63 18.36
N ASP A 62 23.04 -6.64 19.21
CA ASP A 62 23.22 -8.05 18.85
C ASP A 62 21.93 -8.88 19.01
N ASP A 63 20.79 -8.26 19.36
CA ASP A 63 19.50 -8.96 19.44
C ASP A 63 18.77 -8.92 18.09
N ALA A 64 18.76 -10.08 17.40
CA ALA A 64 18.08 -10.26 16.12
C ALA A 64 16.58 -9.92 16.17
N ARG A 65 15.93 -10.12 17.32
CA ARG A 65 14.49 -9.87 17.48
C ARG A 65 14.19 -8.38 17.56
N VAL A 66 15.05 -7.61 18.24
CA VAL A 66 14.96 -6.14 18.27
C VAL A 66 15.15 -5.58 16.86
N ALA A 67 16.15 -6.07 16.13
CA ALA A 67 16.38 -5.67 14.74
C ALA A 67 15.19 -6.00 13.83
N ARG A 68 14.62 -7.20 13.95
CA ARG A 68 13.42 -7.60 13.21
C ARG A 68 12.24 -6.68 13.53
N ASP A 69 11.94 -6.48 14.81
CA ASP A 69 10.76 -5.73 15.23
C ASP A 69 10.87 -4.24 14.82
N ALA A 70 12.08 -3.68 14.85
CA ALA A 70 12.38 -2.37 14.27
C ALA A 70 12.16 -2.35 12.75
N GLY A 71 12.67 -3.35 12.03
CA GLY A 71 12.47 -3.47 10.58
C GLY A 71 10.99 -3.56 10.18
N ILE A 72 10.19 -4.33 10.91
CA ILE A 72 8.74 -4.44 10.70
C ILE A 72 8.04 -3.12 11.00
N GLY A 73 8.36 -2.48 12.12
CA GLY A 73 7.76 -1.20 12.51
C GLY A 73 8.08 -0.07 11.52
N LEU A 74 9.33 0.03 11.09
CA LEU A 74 9.77 1.01 10.10
C LEU A 74 9.11 0.77 8.72
N ALA A 75 8.95 -0.49 8.31
CA ALA A 75 8.23 -0.83 7.09
C ALA A 75 6.76 -0.39 7.15
N ALA A 76 6.10 -0.57 8.30
CA ALA A 76 4.71 -0.15 8.50
C ALA A 76 4.51 1.38 8.44
N LEU A 77 5.57 2.15 8.69
CA LEU A 77 5.63 3.61 8.59
C LEU A 77 6.11 4.11 7.21
N GLY A 78 6.27 3.21 6.23
CA GLY A 78 6.78 3.56 4.90
C GLY A 78 8.25 3.98 4.87
N GLN A 79 9.00 3.79 5.96
CA GLN A 79 10.45 4.06 6.03
C GLN A 79 11.22 2.85 5.49
N LEU A 80 11.15 2.66 4.18
CA LEU A 80 11.60 1.44 3.51
C LEU A 80 13.12 1.22 3.58
N ASP A 81 13.93 2.26 3.40
CA ASP A 81 15.40 2.11 3.48
C ASP A 81 15.87 1.77 4.91
N PRO A 82 15.45 2.48 5.98
CA PRO A 82 15.73 2.07 7.35
C PRO A 82 15.20 0.68 7.69
N ALA A 83 14.00 0.33 7.20
CA ALA A 83 13.43 -1.00 7.40
C ALA A 83 14.31 -2.09 6.80
N ARG A 84 14.79 -1.91 5.55
CA ARG A 84 15.70 -2.85 4.91
C ARG A 84 16.96 -3.06 5.74
N LEU A 85 17.60 -1.98 6.18
CA LEU A 85 18.81 -2.07 7.00
C LEU A 85 18.60 -2.85 8.31
N ALA A 86 17.48 -2.62 8.99
CA ALA A 86 17.14 -3.32 10.22
C ALA A 86 16.83 -4.81 9.98
N LEU A 87 16.13 -5.14 8.90
CA LEU A 87 15.82 -6.52 8.51
C LEU A 87 17.07 -7.29 8.08
N ASP A 88 17.97 -6.66 7.31
CA ASP A 88 19.25 -7.24 6.91
C ASP A 88 20.10 -7.58 8.14
N ARG A 89 20.14 -6.67 9.12
CA ARG A 89 20.81 -6.92 10.40
C ARG A 89 20.16 -8.07 11.16
N ALA A 90 18.82 -8.13 11.23
CA ALA A 90 18.10 -9.20 11.89
C ALA A 90 18.44 -10.57 11.29
N LEU A 91 18.45 -10.67 9.96
CA LEU A 91 18.74 -11.90 9.22
C LEU A 91 20.23 -12.27 9.24
N ALA A 92 21.13 -11.30 9.42
CA ALA A 92 22.55 -11.57 9.66
C ALA A 92 22.81 -12.15 11.06
N LEU A 93 22.06 -11.69 12.07
CA LEU A 93 22.16 -12.19 13.45
C LEU A 93 21.45 -13.54 13.62
N ASP A 94 20.27 -13.71 13.00
CA ASP A 94 19.50 -14.95 13.00
C ASP A 94 18.82 -15.19 11.62
N PRO A 95 19.44 -16.01 10.76
CA PRO A 95 18.87 -16.35 9.46
C PRO A 95 17.55 -17.14 9.51
N ALA A 96 17.18 -17.72 10.66
CA ALA A 96 15.98 -18.54 10.80
C ALA A 96 14.69 -17.73 11.02
N LEU A 97 14.80 -16.39 11.11
CA LEU A 97 13.65 -15.51 11.28
C LEU A 97 12.80 -15.39 10.01
N ILE A 98 11.94 -16.39 9.76
CA ILE A 98 11.03 -16.43 8.59
C ILE A 98 10.21 -15.14 8.47
N GLY A 99 9.62 -14.67 9.57
CA GLY A 99 8.85 -13.41 9.57
C GLY A 99 9.67 -12.21 9.11
N ALA A 100 10.95 -12.10 9.50
CA ALA A 100 11.84 -11.03 9.02
C ALA A 100 12.10 -11.17 7.51
N ARG A 101 12.29 -12.40 7.03
CA ARG A 101 12.55 -12.71 5.63
C ARG A 101 11.36 -12.37 4.73
N LEU A 102 10.13 -12.68 5.16
CA LEU A 102 8.92 -12.31 4.43
C LEU A 102 8.75 -10.79 4.32
N VAL A 103 9.03 -10.06 5.40
CA VAL A 103 8.95 -8.60 5.38
C VAL A 103 10.08 -7.99 4.55
N ALA A 104 11.30 -8.54 4.60
CA ALA A 104 12.41 -8.11 3.76
C ALA A 104 12.07 -8.28 2.27
N SER A 105 11.43 -9.39 1.89
CA SER A 105 10.94 -9.61 0.53
C SER A 105 10.01 -8.48 0.06
N ARG A 106 9.02 -8.11 0.88
CA ARG A 106 8.08 -7.02 0.59
C ARG A 106 8.74 -5.65 0.52
N VAL A 107 9.65 -5.36 1.44
CA VAL A 107 10.38 -4.08 1.47
C VAL A 107 11.24 -3.95 0.21
N CYS A 108 11.96 -5.00 -0.18
CA CYS A 108 12.73 -5.00 -1.43
C CYS A 108 11.84 -4.79 -2.66
N ALA A 109 10.68 -5.45 -2.74
CA ALA A 109 9.73 -5.24 -3.85
C ALA A 109 9.19 -3.80 -3.88
N GLN A 110 8.92 -3.19 -2.72
CA GLN A 110 8.47 -1.79 -2.64
C GLN A 110 9.58 -0.78 -2.99
N LEU A 111 10.84 -1.13 -2.74
CA LEU A 111 12.01 -0.36 -3.20
C LEU A 111 12.30 -0.57 -4.70
N GLY A 112 11.69 -1.57 -5.34
CA GLY A 112 11.94 -1.96 -6.73
C GLY A 112 13.16 -2.85 -6.93
N ASP A 113 13.67 -3.48 -5.86
CA ASP A 113 14.72 -4.50 -5.92
C ASP A 113 14.07 -5.90 -6.00
N ASP A 114 13.51 -6.20 -7.17
CA ASP A 114 12.77 -7.44 -7.42
C ASP A 114 13.66 -8.70 -7.27
N ALA A 115 14.96 -8.55 -7.56
CA ALA A 115 15.93 -9.63 -7.41
C ALA A 115 16.14 -9.99 -5.93
N ALA A 116 16.33 -8.99 -5.05
CA ALA A 116 16.42 -9.22 -3.62
C ALA A 116 15.09 -9.73 -3.06
N ALA A 117 13.96 -9.18 -3.52
CA ALA A 117 12.64 -9.64 -3.12
C ALA A 117 12.46 -11.15 -3.37
N LEU A 118 12.85 -11.61 -4.56
CA LEU A 118 12.77 -13.01 -4.97
C LEU A 118 13.72 -13.89 -4.16
N ALA A 119 14.96 -13.43 -3.94
CA ALA A 119 15.94 -14.15 -3.13
C ALA A 119 15.42 -14.40 -1.70
N HIS A 120 14.80 -13.39 -1.08
CA HIS A 120 14.17 -13.55 0.24
C HIS A 120 12.99 -14.52 0.21
N ALA A 121 12.09 -14.42 -0.78
CA ALA A 121 10.93 -15.30 -0.88
C ALA A 121 11.31 -16.78 -1.09
N LEU A 122 12.26 -17.05 -2.01
CA LEU A 122 12.77 -18.40 -2.25
C LEU A 122 13.46 -18.98 -1.01
N ALA A 123 14.25 -18.17 -0.31
CA ALA A 123 14.86 -18.60 0.94
C ALA A 123 13.80 -18.91 2.02
N ALA A 124 12.72 -18.14 2.09
CA ALA A 124 11.63 -18.39 3.04
C ALA A 124 10.94 -19.73 2.77
N VAL A 125 10.65 -20.04 1.51
CA VAL A 125 10.08 -21.34 1.11
C VAL A 125 11.03 -22.49 1.39
N ARG A 126 12.34 -22.33 1.13
CA ARG A 126 13.34 -23.35 1.43
C ARG A 126 13.42 -23.65 2.93
N ASP A 127 13.42 -22.60 3.75
CA ASP A 127 13.64 -22.72 5.19
C ASP A 127 12.35 -23.13 5.95
N ALA A 128 11.17 -22.84 5.40
CA ALA A 128 9.87 -23.23 5.96
C ALA A 128 8.85 -23.68 4.87
N PRO A 129 9.09 -24.82 4.19
CA PRO A 129 8.30 -25.26 3.03
C PRO A 129 6.85 -25.68 3.35
N HIS A 130 6.53 -25.89 4.62
CA HIS A 130 5.19 -26.23 5.10
C HIS A 130 4.43 -25.05 5.72
N ASP A 131 4.99 -23.84 5.65
CA ASP A 131 4.32 -22.61 6.04
C ASP A 131 3.65 -21.97 4.82
N ALA A 132 2.31 -21.90 4.85
CA ALA A 132 1.51 -21.32 3.77
C ALA A 132 1.90 -19.87 3.43
N SER A 133 2.36 -19.09 4.42
CA SER A 133 2.72 -17.68 4.24
C SER A 133 3.96 -17.50 3.35
N THR A 134 4.88 -18.46 3.35
CA THR A 134 6.08 -18.42 2.51
C THR A 134 5.75 -18.61 1.03
N HIS A 135 4.85 -19.53 0.73
CA HIS A 135 4.35 -19.77 -0.63
C HIS A 135 3.47 -18.62 -1.13
N LEU A 136 2.70 -18.00 -0.23
CA LEU A 136 1.92 -16.82 -0.58
C LEU A 136 2.81 -15.61 -0.89
N GLU A 137 3.92 -15.44 -0.17
CA GLU A 137 4.90 -14.42 -0.50
C GLU A 137 5.61 -14.72 -1.82
N LEU A 138 5.99 -15.99 -2.05
CA LEU A 138 6.58 -16.41 -3.31
C LEU A 138 5.64 -16.08 -4.49
N TYR A 139 4.34 -16.41 -4.38
CA TYR A 139 3.33 -16.04 -5.37
C TYR A 139 3.39 -14.56 -5.73
N ARG A 140 3.43 -13.67 -4.73
CA ARG A 140 3.44 -12.22 -4.95
C ARG A 140 4.69 -11.77 -5.71
N VAL A 141 5.83 -12.39 -5.46
CA VAL A 141 7.09 -11.95 -6.07
C VAL A 141 7.29 -12.52 -7.47
N ILE A 142 6.90 -13.77 -7.73
CA ILE A 142 7.05 -14.41 -9.05
C ILE A 142 5.85 -14.18 -9.96
N PHE A 143 4.89 -13.36 -9.53
CA PHE A 143 3.72 -13.05 -10.32
C PHE A 143 4.13 -12.37 -11.63
N ASP A 144 3.83 -13.04 -12.74
CA ASP A 144 3.93 -12.51 -14.09
C ASP A 144 2.60 -12.80 -14.78
N ASP A 145 1.88 -11.76 -15.16
CA ASP A 145 0.58 -11.84 -15.83
C ASP A 145 0.65 -12.50 -17.21
N ARG A 146 1.86 -12.69 -17.77
CA ARG A 146 2.13 -13.40 -19.03
C ARG A 146 2.67 -14.82 -18.82
N ALA A 147 3.11 -15.16 -17.61
CA ALA A 147 3.70 -16.45 -17.27
C ALA A 147 3.28 -16.90 -15.86
N LEU A 148 1.96 -17.09 -15.67
CA LEU A 148 1.37 -17.29 -14.34
C LEU A 148 1.58 -18.68 -13.71
N ASP A 149 2.06 -19.69 -14.45
CA ASP A 149 2.08 -21.06 -13.95
C ASP A 149 2.88 -21.25 -12.64
N PRO A 150 4.10 -20.69 -12.49
CA PRO A 150 4.84 -20.76 -11.22
C PRO A 150 4.08 -20.07 -10.07
N ALA A 151 3.44 -18.94 -10.34
CA ALA A 151 2.65 -18.23 -9.35
C ALA A 151 1.43 -19.08 -8.93
N ILE A 152 0.68 -19.64 -9.89
CA ILE A 152 -0.47 -20.51 -9.62
C ILE A 152 -0.05 -21.73 -8.78
N GLU A 153 1.13 -22.31 -9.02
CA GLU A 153 1.66 -23.40 -8.18
C GLU A 153 1.91 -22.95 -6.74
N ALA A 154 2.56 -21.81 -6.55
CA ALA A 154 2.82 -21.24 -5.22
C ALA A 154 1.50 -20.94 -4.48
N ALA A 155 0.53 -20.29 -5.12
CA ALA A 155 -0.79 -20.02 -4.53
C ALA A 155 -1.59 -21.30 -4.25
N THR A 156 -1.49 -22.30 -5.12
CA THR A 156 -2.09 -23.64 -4.92
C THR A 156 -1.50 -24.30 -3.68
N THR A 157 -0.18 -24.23 -3.51
CA THR A 157 0.50 -24.78 -2.33
C THR A 157 0.11 -24.03 -1.06
N ALA A 158 0.06 -22.70 -1.10
CA ALA A 158 -0.41 -21.88 0.02
C ALA A 158 -1.84 -22.25 0.45
N ALA A 159 -2.78 -22.33 -0.51
CA ALA A 159 -4.17 -22.68 -0.23
C ALA A 159 -4.35 -24.13 0.25
N ARG A 160 -3.45 -25.05 -0.14
CA ARG A 160 -3.44 -26.43 0.37
C ARG A 160 -2.90 -26.53 1.80
N LEU A 161 -1.85 -25.76 2.12
CA LEU A 161 -1.25 -25.74 3.46
C LEU A 161 -2.13 -25.03 4.49
N ASP A 162 -2.86 -23.99 4.06
CA ASP A 162 -3.88 -23.32 4.85
C ASP A 162 -5.19 -23.16 4.06
N PRO A 163 -6.09 -24.17 4.10
CA PRO A 163 -7.40 -24.10 3.46
C PRO A 163 -8.31 -22.98 4.01
N GLY A 164 -8.05 -22.51 5.24
CA GLY A 164 -8.78 -21.41 5.86
C GLY A 164 -8.40 -20.04 5.29
N SER A 165 -7.24 -19.93 4.64
CA SER A 165 -6.76 -18.68 4.07
C SER A 165 -7.62 -18.20 2.91
N THR A 166 -8.51 -17.24 3.19
CA THR A 166 -9.26 -16.51 2.15
C THR A 166 -8.32 -15.83 1.18
N LEU A 167 -7.20 -15.27 1.66
CA LEU A 167 -6.24 -14.56 0.81
C LEU A 167 -5.55 -15.50 -0.19
N ALA A 168 -5.10 -16.69 0.23
CA ALA A 168 -4.50 -17.67 -0.67
C ALA A 168 -5.49 -18.15 -1.74
N ARG A 169 -6.74 -18.43 -1.33
CA ARG A 169 -7.82 -18.79 -2.27
C ARG A 169 -8.13 -17.65 -3.24
N TYR A 170 -8.15 -16.41 -2.77
CA TYR A 170 -8.43 -15.22 -3.58
C TYR A 170 -7.36 -15.00 -4.64
N PHE A 171 -6.08 -15.06 -4.26
CA PHE A 171 -4.97 -14.94 -5.20
C PHE A 171 -4.92 -16.09 -6.22
N LEU A 172 -5.17 -17.33 -5.78
CA LEU A 172 -5.29 -18.47 -6.67
C LEU A 172 -6.46 -18.30 -7.66
N ALA A 173 -7.62 -17.87 -7.18
CA ALA A 173 -8.81 -17.63 -7.99
C ALA A 173 -8.55 -16.56 -9.06
N GLY A 174 -7.96 -15.44 -8.67
CA GLY A 174 -7.64 -14.36 -9.61
C GLY A 174 -6.58 -14.78 -10.64
N ALA A 175 -5.53 -15.50 -10.24
CA ALA A 175 -4.51 -15.97 -11.18
C ALA A 175 -5.06 -16.96 -12.20
N ARG A 176 -5.88 -17.92 -11.75
CA ARG A 176 -6.57 -18.84 -12.66
C ARG A 176 -7.60 -18.11 -13.53
N GLY A 177 -8.35 -17.16 -12.98
CA GLY A 177 -9.26 -16.33 -13.76
C GLY A 177 -8.57 -15.52 -14.84
N TRP A 178 -7.39 -14.97 -14.54
CA TRP A 178 -6.57 -14.28 -15.52
C TRP A 178 -6.05 -15.22 -16.61
N ARG A 179 -5.55 -16.41 -16.27
CA ARG A 179 -5.02 -17.35 -17.26
C ARG A 179 -6.12 -18.00 -18.10
N ASP A 180 -7.20 -18.43 -17.45
CA ASP A 180 -8.21 -19.34 -18.00
C ASP A 180 -9.47 -18.59 -18.50
N GLY A 181 -9.57 -17.28 -18.23
CA GLY A 181 -10.68 -16.42 -18.66
C GLY A 181 -11.88 -16.38 -17.71
N ALA A 182 -11.91 -17.23 -16.69
CA ALA A 182 -12.92 -17.21 -15.64
C ALA A 182 -12.34 -17.73 -14.31
N PRO A 183 -12.62 -17.09 -13.16
CA PRO A 183 -12.20 -17.60 -11.88
C PRO A 183 -12.79 -19.00 -11.63
N PRO A 184 -12.02 -19.95 -11.08
CA PRO A 184 -12.54 -21.25 -10.69
C PRO A 184 -13.61 -21.10 -9.60
N PRO A 185 -14.53 -22.08 -9.45
CA PRO A 185 -15.51 -22.09 -8.37
C PRO A 185 -14.80 -22.36 -7.04
N LEU A 186 -14.23 -21.31 -6.45
CA LEU A 186 -13.61 -21.31 -5.13
C LEU A 186 -14.57 -20.65 -4.14
N GLU A 187 -14.66 -21.23 -2.94
CA GLU A 187 -15.37 -20.61 -1.84
C GLU A 187 -14.66 -19.32 -1.45
N LEU A 188 -15.28 -18.19 -1.77
CA LEU A 188 -14.82 -16.85 -1.46
C LEU A 188 -16.04 -16.02 -1.03
N PRO A 189 -15.88 -15.07 -0.09
CA PRO A 189 -16.92 -14.09 0.23
C PRO A 189 -17.42 -13.37 -1.03
N ASP A 190 -18.71 -13.05 -1.07
CA ASP A 190 -19.38 -12.46 -2.24
C ASP A 190 -18.67 -11.22 -2.80
N PRO A 191 -18.22 -10.23 -2.00
CA PRO A 191 -17.52 -9.07 -2.53
C PRO A 191 -16.22 -9.42 -3.27
N LEU A 192 -15.50 -10.45 -2.79
CA LEU A 192 -14.26 -10.90 -3.42
C LEU A 192 -14.55 -11.68 -4.71
N ARG A 193 -15.63 -12.48 -4.76
CA ARG A 193 -16.06 -13.15 -6.00
C ARG A 193 -16.47 -12.15 -7.07
N ASP A 194 -17.24 -11.14 -6.67
CA ASP A 194 -17.66 -10.04 -7.55
C ASP A 194 -16.45 -9.25 -8.08
N ALA A 195 -15.48 -8.92 -7.22
CA ALA A 195 -14.24 -8.27 -7.63
C ALA A 195 -13.45 -9.08 -8.69
N LEU A 196 -13.40 -10.41 -8.55
CA LEU A 196 -12.71 -11.26 -9.52
C LEU A 196 -13.50 -11.46 -10.82
N ALA A 197 -14.82 -11.32 -10.81
CA ALA A 197 -15.64 -11.37 -12.01
C ALA A 197 -15.41 -10.14 -12.91
N LEU A 198 -15.17 -8.97 -12.31
CA LEU A 198 -14.84 -7.75 -13.06
C LEU A 198 -13.59 -7.92 -13.94
N VAL A 199 -12.56 -8.61 -13.43
CA VAL A 199 -11.24 -8.67 -14.09
C VAL A 199 -11.30 -9.22 -15.53
N PRO A 200 -11.84 -10.43 -15.80
CA PRO A 200 -11.97 -10.95 -17.14
C PRO A 200 -12.99 -10.20 -18.00
N GLU A 201 -14.01 -9.58 -17.40
CA GLU A 201 -15.03 -8.80 -18.12
C GLU A 201 -14.49 -7.46 -18.65
N ALA A 202 -13.64 -6.81 -17.85
CA ALA A 202 -13.17 -5.46 -18.12
C ALA A 202 -11.84 -5.41 -18.89
N ARG A 203 -11.02 -6.47 -18.82
CA ARG A 203 -9.70 -6.49 -19.45
C ARG A 203 -9.77 -6.74 -20.96
N ASP A 204 -8.77 -6.23 -21.66
CA ASP A 204 -8.48 -6.58 -23.06
C ASP A 204 -7.08 -7.18 -23.20
N ALA A 205 -6.60 -7.35 -24.44
CA ALA A 205 -5.28 -7.91 -24.72
C ALA A 205 -4.12 -6.98 -24.32
N GLY A 206 -4.38 -5.69 -24.13
CA GLY A 206 -3.42 -4.67 -23.69
C GLY A 206 -3.38 -4.49 -22.17
N THR A 207 -4.47 -4.82 -21.46
CA THR A 207 -4.55 -4.73 -19.99
C THR A 207 -3.50 -5.61 -19.32
N ARG A 208 -2.78 -5.03 -18.34
CA ARG A 208 -1.76 -5.73 -17.54
C ARG A 208 -2.24 -6.03 -16.12
N ALA A 209 -1.56 -6.95 -15.45
CA ALA A 209 -1.64 -7.11 -14.00
C ALA A 209 -0.24 -7.10 -13.38
N PHE A 210 -0.13 -6.58 -12.16
CA PHE A 210 1.11 -6.50 -11.40
C PHE A 210 0.87 -6.93 -9.95
N ALA A 211 1.88 -7.49 -9.31
CA ALA A 211 1.78 -7.91 -7.91
C ALA A 211 2.30 -6.90 -6.88
N SER A 212 2.82 -5.75 -7.33
CA SER A 212 3.25 -4.67 -6.46
C SER A 212 2.57 -3.36 -6.84
N LYS A 213 2.17 -2.57 -5.82
CA LYS A 213 1.55 -1.27 -6.03
C LYS A 213 2.44 -0.32 -6.83
N ARG A 214 3.75 -0.39 -6.56
CA ARG A 214 4.82 0.32 -7.27
C ARG A 214 4.83 -0.01 -8.77
N ALA A 215 4.75 -1.28 -9.16
CA ALA A 215 4.83 -1.68 -10.56
C ALA A 215 3.62 -1.21 -11.37
N THR A 216 2.41 -1.30 -10.80
CA THR A 216 1.21 -0.72 -11.42
C THR A 216 1.36 0.78 -11.63
N LEU A 217 1.84 1.49 -10.61
CA LEU A 217 1.98 2.95 -10.65
C LEU A 217 3.07 3.38 -11.65
N ALA A 218 4.20 2.69 -11.68
CA ALA A 218 5.26 2.91 -12.67
C ALA A 218 4.77 2.62 -14.09
N HIS A 219 3.98 1.56 -14.30
CA HIS A 219 3.36 1.29 -15.58
C HIS A 219 2.41 2.41 -16.00
N ALA A 220 1.51 2.84 -15.11
CA ALA A 220 0.57 3.93 -15.36
C ALA A 220 1.30 5.25 -15.71
N LEU A 221 2.37 5.58 -14.99
CA LEU A 221 3.18 6.77 -15.25
C LEU A 221 3.85 6.72 -16.63
N ALA A 222 4.42 5.58 -17.01
CA ALA A 222 4.99 5.35 -18.33
C ALA A 222 3.93 5.42 -19.46
N GLN A 223 2.70 5.04 -19.16
CA GLN A 223 1.56 5.12 -20.09
C GLN A 223 0.95 6.53 -20.19
N ALA A 224 1.23 7.41 -19.23
CA ALA A 224 0.77 8.80 -19.21
C ALA A 224 1.68 9.67 -20.08
N THR A 225 1.66 9.47 -21.40
CA THR A 225 2.63 10.08 -22.34
C THR A 225 2.36 11.55 -22.65
N ARG A 226 1.21 12.09 -22.26
CA ARG A 226 0.89 13.49 -22.51
C ARG A 226 1.68 14.44 -21.58
N PRO A 227 2.04 15.64 -22.03
CA PRO A 227 2.49 16.70 -21.14
C PRO A 227 1.38 17.12 -20.19
N GLY A 228 1.72 17.39 -18.93
CA GLY A 228 0.77 17.83 -17.92
C GLY A 228 1.28 17.58 -16.51
N LEU A 229 0.54 18.08 -15.52
CA LEU A 229 0.86 17.86 -14.11
C LEU A 229 0.42 16.47 -13.66
N VAL A 230 1.11 15.96 -12.64
CA VAL A 230 0.75 14.74 -11.92
C VAL A 230 0.18 15.14 -10.57
N ALA A 231 -0.93 14.53 -10.17
CA ALA A 231 -1.53 14.76 -8.86
C ALA A 231 -1.87 13.44 -8.16
N GLU A 232 -1.66 13.39 -6.84
CA GLU A 232 -1.92 12.26 -5.96
C GLU A 232 -2.79 12.69 -4.79
N PHE A 233 -3.77 11.88 -4.43
CA PHE A 233 -4.71 12.10 -3.32
C PHE A 233 -4.61 10.93 -2.36
N GLY A 234 -4.16 11.17 -1.13
CA GLY A 234 -3.87 10.12 -0.14
C GLY A 234 -2.38 9.79 -0.02
N VAL A 235 -1.57 10.77 0.38
CA VAL A 235 -0.10 10.66 0.42
C VAL A 235 0.39 9.76 1.57
N ARG A 236 -0.17 9.94 2.76
CA ARG A 236 0.24 9.32 4.02
C ARG A 236 1.77 9.38 4.26
N HIS A 237 2.49 8.30 3.95
CA HIS A 237 3.94 8.18 4.14
C HIS A 237 4.77 8.54 2.88
N GLY A 238 4.10 8.82 1.76
CA GLY A 238 4.73 9.27 0.52
C GLY A 238 5.37 8.15 -0.31
N VAL A 239 4.99 6.90 -0.10
CA VAL A 239 5.57 5.76 -0.85
C VAL A 239 5.21 5.85 -2.33
N SER A 240 3.92 6.03 -2.64
CA SER A 240 3.42 6.20 -4.01
C SER A 240 3.88 7.53 -4.62
N THR A 241 3.88 8.62 -3.85
CA THR A 241 4.44 9.93 -4.25
C THR A 241 5.87 9.86 -4.78
N ARG A 242 6.74 9.06 -4.13
CA ARG A 242 8.13 8.90 -4.58
C ARG A 242 8.24 8.17 -5.92
N VAL A 243 7.32 7.25 -6.20
CA VAL A 243 7.23 6.60 -7.51
C VAL A 243 6.78 7.60 -8.56
N LEU A 244 5.75 8.39 -8.27
CA LEU A 244 5.24 9.44 -9.17
C LEU A 244 6.28 10.53 -9.48
N ALA A 245 7.12 10.88 -8.50
CA ALA A 245 8.17 11.87 -8.65
C ALA A 245 9.44 11.34 -9.34
N SER A 246 9.53 10.03 -9.63
CA SER A 246 10.77 9.38 -10.10
C SER A 246 11.21 9.79 -11.51
N GLU A 247 10.27 10.19 -12.38
CA GLU A 247 10.55 10.67 -13.73
C GLU A 247 10.85 12.18 -13.79
N GLY A 248 10.89 12.86 -12.64
CA GLY A 248 11.01 14.30 -12.53
C GLY A 248 9.71 15.04 -12.86
N GLY A 249 9.79 16.37 -12.91
CA GLY A 249 8.61 17.23 -13.01
C GLY A 249 7.96 17.54 -11.66
N VAL A 250 6.81 18.21 -11.70
CA VAL A 250 6.09 18.64 -10.50
C VAL A 250 4.96 17.65 -10.20
N VAL A 251 4.96 17.12 -8.97
CA VAL A 251 3.88 16.27 -8.43
C VAL A 251 3.12 17.06 -7.37
N HIS A 252 1.80 17.14 -7.50
CA HIS A 252 0.94 17.76 -6.50
C HIS A 252 0.36 16.68 -5.58
N ALA A 253 0.73 16.72 -4.30
CA ALA A 253 0.43 15.66 -3.35
C ALA A 253 -0.56 16.18 -2.29
N PHE A 254 -1.75 15.58 -2.20
CA PHE A 254 -2.86 16.06 -1.37
C PHE A 254 -3.13 15.08 -0.22
N ASP A 255 -3.15 15.60 1.01
CA ASP A 255 -3.53 14.83 2.19
C ASP A 255 -3.83 15.77 3.37
N ARG A 256 -4.61 15.28 4.34
CA ARG A 256 -4.78 15.92 5.63
C ARG A 256 -3.76 15.45 6.67
N PHE A 257 -3.16 14.27 6.49
CA PHE A 257 -2.24 13.60 7.42
C PHE A 257 -2.86 13.24 8.79
N GLU A 258 -4.16 13.47 8.94
CA GLU A 258 -4.94 13.16 10.14
C GLU A 258 -5.78 11.88 10.00
N GLY A 259 -5.67 11.19 8.87
CA GLY A 259 -6.36 9.92 8.61
C GLY A 259 -7.81 10.09 8.14
N LEU A 260 -8.55 8.98 8.11
CA LEU A 260 -9.90 8.91 7.59
C LEU A 260 -10.89 9.82 8.36
N PRO A 261 -11.78 10.55 7.67
CA PRO A 261 -12.83 11.34 8.32
C PRO A 261 -13.86 10.46 9.06
N GLU A 262 -14.08 9.25 8.57
CA GLU A 262 -15.11 8.34 9.05
C GLU A 262 -14.62 6.88 9.05
N ALA A 263 -15.46 5.98 9.56
CA ALA A 263 -15.14 4.55 9.58
C ALA A 263 -15.28 3.95 8.18
N TRP A 264 -14.32 3.13 7.76
CA TRP A 264 -14.29 2.53 6.43
C TRP A 264 -13.71 1.12 6.47
N ALA A 265 -14.36 0.15 5.82
CA ALA A 265 -13.89 -1.24 5.71
C ALA A 265 -13.40 -1.86 7.05
N GLY A 266 -14.10 -1.58 8.16
CA GLY A 266 -13.74 -2.06 9.50
C GLY A 266 -12.62 -1.27 10.21
N ARG A 267 -12.13 -0.20 9.59
CA ARG A 267 -11.21 0.79 10.19
C ARG A 267 -12.01 1.88 10.90
N ALA A 268 -11.50 2.34 12.04
CA ALA A 268 -12.06 3.45 12.78
C ALA A 268 -11.70 4.80 12.13
N PRO A 269 -12.45 5.89 12.42
CA PRO A 269 -12.04 7.24 12.07
C PRO A 269 -10.62 7.55 12.57
N GLY A 270 -9.85 8.31 11.80
CA GLY A 270 -8.43 8.60 12.05
C GLY A 270 -7.49 7.44 11.71
N ALA A 271 -7.98 6.31 11.18
CA ALA A 271 -7.09 5.31 10.58
C ALA A 271 -6.24 5.94 9.47
N PHE A 272 -5.03 5.40 9.29
CA PHE A 272 -4.02 5.91 8.36
C PHE A 272 -3.44 7.31 8.70
N SER A 273 -3.80 7.91 9.83
CA SER A 273 -3.18 9.14 10.32
C SER A 273 -1.66 8.99 10.48
N THR A 274 -0.93 10.06 10.16
CA THR A 274 0.48 10.26 10.54
C THR A 274 0.60 11.26 11.70
N ALA A 275 -0.48 11.46 12.47
CA ALA A 275 -0.61 12.48 13.49
C ALA A 275 -0.32 13.91 12.98
N GLY A 276 -0.63 14.19 11.71
CA GLY A 276 -0.33 15.47 11.06
C GLY A 276 1.11 15.61 10.57
N GLU A 277 1.97 14.60 10.74
CA GLU A 277 3.34 14.62 10.22
C GLU A 277 3.33 14.49 8.69
N VAL A 278 3.79 15.54 8.01
CA VAL A 278 4.05 15.51 6.56
C VAL A 278 5.38 14.77 6.32
N PRO A 279 5.43 13.71 5.50
CA PRO A 279 6.66 12.99 5.22
C PRO A 279 7.65 13.86 4.44
N GLY A 280 8.96 13.61 4.61
CA GLY A 280 9.98 14.27 3.80
C GLY A 280 9.92 13.80 2.35
N LEU A 281 9.46 14.64 1.43
CA LEU A 281 9.25 14.29 0.01
C LEU A 281 10.33 14.89 -0.91
N PRO A 282 10.53 14.35 -2.13
CA PRO A 282 11.47 14.92 -3.11
C PRO A 282 11.16 16.38 -3.45
N ALA A 283 12.17 17.16 -3.83
CA ALA A 283 12.04 18.61 -4.06
C ALA A 283 11.02 19.02 -5.15
N GLY A 284 10.69 18.11 -6.09
CA GLY A 284 9.66 18.34 -7.11
C GLY A 284 8.22 18.17 -6.63
N VAL A 285 8.01 17.82 -5.37
CA VAL A 285 6.67 17.58 -4.81
C VAL A 285 6.14 18.84 -4.12
N VAL A 286 4.94 19.25 -4.51
CA VAL A 286 4.18 20.33 -3.86
C VAL A 286 3.07 19.71 -3.03
N VAL A 287 3.17 19.85 -1.71
CA VAL A 287 2.19 19.30 -0.76
C VAL A 287 1.05 20.29 -0.52
N HIS A 288 -0.17 19.79 -0.61
CA HIS A 288 -1.40 20.52 -0.31
C HIS A 288 -2.05 19.89 0.92
N THR A 289 -1.80 20.47 2.09
CA THR A 289 -2.34 19.97 3.36
C THR A 289 -3.75 20.50 3.60
N GLY A 290 -4.72 19.61 3.73
CA GLY A 290 -6.11 19.98 4.05
C GLY A 290 -7.15 18.99 3.53
N TRP A 291 -8.42 19.31 3.74
CA TRP A 291 -9.51 18.54 3.15
C TRP A 291 -9.55 18.73 1.64
N PHE A 292 -9.87 17.67 0.90
CA PHE A 292 -9.99 17.75 -0.55
C PHE A 292 -11.02 18.80 -1.00
N ALA A 293 -12.11 18.96 -0.25
CA ALA A 293 -13.12 20.00 -0.52
C ALA A 293 -12.55 21.43 -0.45
N ASP A 294 -11.48 21.65 0.31
CA ASP A 294 -10.84 22.95 0.46
C ASP A 294 -9.65 23.12 -0.50
N THR A 295 -8.87 22.05 -0.70
CA THR A 295 -7.60 22.13 -1.44
C THR A 295 -7.75 21.88 -2.94
N VAL A 296 -8.65 20.98 -3.36
CA VAL A 296 -8.79 20.60 -4.77
C VAL A 296 -9.36 21.73 -5.63
N PRO A 297 -10.40 22.48 -5.20
CA PRO A 297 -10.89 23.61 -6.00
C PRO A 297 -9.84 24.70 -6.22
N ALA A 298 -9.06 25.00 -5.18
CA ALA A 298 -7.97 25.98 -5.27
C ALA A 298 -6.89 25.52 -6.26
N PHE A 299 -6.49 24.25 -6.20
CA PHE A 299 -5.56 23.68 -7.18
C PHE A 299 -6.13 23.69 -8.59
N ALA A 300 -7.39 23.27 -8.78
CA ALA A 300 -8.04 23.25 -10.09
C ALA A 300 -8.04 24.65 -10.75
N ALA A 301 -8.20 25.72 -9.97
CA ALA A 301 -8.12 27.10 -10.46
C ALA A 301 -6.72 27.52 -10.96
N THR A 302 -5.66 26.79 -10.56
CA THR A 302 -4.28 27.04 -11.04
C THR A 302 -3.95 26.30 -12.33
N LEU A 303 -4.72 25.29 -12.72
CA LEU A 303 -4.47 24.50 -13.91
C LEU A 303 -4.62 25.35 -15.17
N ARG A 304 -3.76 25.08 -16.17
CA ARG A 304 -3.72 25.77 -17.48
C ARG A 304 -3.69 24.79 -18.65
N ALA A 305 -3.56 23.50 -18.36
CA ALA A 305 -3.54 22.41 -19.32
C ALA A 305 -4.11 21.15 -18.65
N PRO A 306 -4.57 20.16 -19.43
CA PRO A 306 -5.04 18.90 -18.88
C PRO A 306 -3.99 18.19 -18.01
N LEU A 307 -4.47 17.42 -17.03
CA LEU A 307 -3.64 16.60 -16.16
C LEU A 307 -3.02 15.44 -16.94
N ARG A 308 -1.75 15.16 -16.67
CA ARG A 308 -1.04 13.99 -17.21
C ARG A 308 -1.52 12.72 -16.55
N LEU A 309 -1.45 12.69 -15.21
CA LEU A 309 -1.82 11.54 -14.40
C LEU A 309 -2.53 12.01 -13.11
N LEU A 310 -3.55 11.25 -12.72
CA LEU A 310 -4.27 11.40 -11.47
C LEU A 310 -4.19 10.08 -10.69
N HIS A 311 -3.61 10.08 -9.49
CA HIS A 311 -3.64 8.94 -8.59
C HIS A 311 -4.61 9.25 -7.44
N VAL A 312 -5.73 8.55 -7.42
CA VAL A 312 -6.81 8.70 -6.43
C VAL A 312 -6.70 7.51 -5.48
N ASP A 313 -6.10 7.72 -4.31
CA ASP A 313 -5.92 6.75 -3.22
C ASP A 313 -6.59 7.30 -1.96
N SER A 314 -7.89 7.53 -2.07
CA SER A 314 -8.65 8.33 -1.12
C SER A 314 -9.57 7.52 -0.21
N ASP A 315 -9.53 6.19 -0.36
CA ASP A 315 -10.30 5.13 0.30
C ASP A 315 -11.84 5.25 0.15
N LEU A 316 -12.40 6.42 0.43
CA LEU A 316 -13.82 6.71 0.53
C LEU A 316 -14.41 7.20 -0.80
N TYR A 317 -15.65 6.78 -1.08
CA TYR A 317 -16.47 7.31 -2.17
C TYR A 317 -16.51 8.84 -2.22
N GLU A 318 -16.84 9.50 -1.10
CA GLU A 318 -17.07 10.96 -1.09
C GLU A 318 -15.77 11.73 -1.33
N SER A 319 -14.63 11.20 -0.85
CA SER A 319 -13.30 11.73 -1.13
C SER A 319 -12.96 11.61 -2.61
N ALA A 320 -13.10 10.42 -3.20
CA ALA A 320 -12.84 10.17 -4.62
C ALA A 320 -13.76 11.02 -5.52
N ARG A 321 -15.04 11.10 -5.17
CA ARG A 321 -16.05 11.91 -5.87
C ARG A 321 -15.71 13.39 -5.84
N THR A 322 -15.24 13.91 -4.69
CA THR A 322 -14.79 15.31 -4.56
C THR A 322 -13.62 15.60 -5.48
N VAL A 323 -12.60 14.74 -5.48
CA VAL A 323 -11.43 14.86 -6.36
C VAL A 323 -11.85 14.87 -7.83
N LEU A 324 -12.62 13.87 -8.25
CA LEU A 324 -13.08 13.74 -9.63
C LEU A 324 -13.94 14.94 -10.04
N THR A 325 -14.96 15.31 -9.26
CA THR A 325 -15.89 16.41 -9.58
C THR A 325 -15.16 17.72 -9.93
N HIS A 326 -14.12 18.07 -9.16
CA HIS A 326 -13.37 19.31 -9.37
C HIS A 326 -12.30 19.22 -10.47
N LEU A 327 -11.79 18.02 -10.75
CA LEU A 327 -10.73 17.80 -11.73
C LEU A 327 -11.21 17.28 -13.08
N CYS A 328 -12.46 16.83 -13.20
CA CYS A 328 -13.06 16.40 -14.47
C CYS A 328 -12.87 17.40 -15.63
N PRO A 329 -13.00 18.73 -15.44
CA PRO A 329 -12.74 19.70 -16.53
C PRO A 329 -11.31 19.69 -17.06
N TRP A 330 -10.38 19.06 -16.33
CA TRP A 330 -8.95 18.97 -16.64
C TRP A 330 -8.52 17.56 -17.06
N ILE A 331 -9.47 16.65 -17.22
CA ILE A 331 -9.26 15.31 -17.75
C ILE A 331 -9.55 15.35 -19.26
N ALA A 332 -8.66 14.76 -20.05
CA ALA A 332 -8.76 14.77 -21.51
C ALA A 332 -8.29 13.42 -22.10
N PRO A 333 -8.47 13.16 -23.41
CA PRO A 333 -7.96 11.95 -24.07
C PRO A 333 -6.44 11.79 -23.90
N GLY A 334 -5.99 10.72 -23.26
CA GLY A 334 -4.59 10.44 -22.89
C GLY A 334 -4.25 10.69 -21.42
N THR A 335 -5.16 11.24 -20.62
CA THR A 335 -4.98 11.35 -19.16
C THR A 335 -5.10 9.97 -18.54
N VAL A 336 -4.18 9.63 -17.64
CA VAL A 336 -4.20 8.35 -16.92
C VAL A 336 -4.73 8.57 -15.51
N LEU A 337 -5.68 7.74 -15.08
CA LEU A 337 -6.17 7.70 -13.71
C LEU A 337 -5.73 6.38 -13.07
N VAL A 338 -5.32 6.42 -11.80
CA VAL A 338 -4.92 5.26 -11.00
C VAL A 338 -5.73 5.26 -9.71
N PHE A 339 -6.22 4.10 -9.31
CA PHE A 339 -7.02 3.88 -8.11
C PHE A 339 -6.43 2.74 -7.29
N ASP A 340 -6.39 2.89 -5.97
CA ASP A 340 -5.72 1.94 -5.10
C ASP A 340 -6.65 0.88 -4.50
N GLU A 341 -7.89 1.29 -4.21
CA GLU A 341 -8.94 0.48 -3.61
C GLU A 341 -10.09 0.33 -4.61
N TYR A 342 -9.74 -0.05 -5.84
CA TYR A 342 -10.69 -0.18 -6.96
C TYR A 342 -11.42 -1.53 -6.95
N LEU A 343 -10.80 -2.58 -6.39
CA LEU A 343 -11.41 -3.90 -6.26
C LEU A 343 -10.79 -4.70 -5.10
N GLY A 344 -11.46 -5.78 -4.69
CA GLY A 344 -10.85 -6.79 -3.80
C GLY A 344 -10.96 -6.53 -2.30
N HIS A 345 -11.75 -5.54 -1.88
CA HIS A 345 -12.19 -5.36 -0.49
C HIS A 345 -13.73 -5.46 -0.39
N THR A 346 -14.28 -5.38 0.82
CA THR A 346 -15.71 -5.71 1.06
C THR A 346 -16.70 -4.71 0.49
N THR A 347 -16.29 -3.47 0.25
CA THR A 347 -17.14 -2.34 -0.17
C THR A 347 -16.70 -1.77 -1.52
N TRP A 348 -15.89 -2.50 -2.29
CA TRP A 348 -15.21 -1.96 -3.48
C TRP A 348 -16.15 -1.36 -4.52
N ARG A 349 -17.37 -1.89 -4.65
CA ARG A 349 -18.41 -1.36 -5.56
C ARG A 349 -18.96 0.00 -5.15
N ASP A 350 -18.83 0.36 -3.88
CA ASP A 350 -19.44 1.56 -3.29
C ASP A 350 -18.45 2.72 -3.18
N ASP A 351 -17.14 2.46 -3.30
CA ASP A 351 -16.05 3.39 -3.03
C ASP A 351 -15.47 4.01 -4.32
N GLU A 352 -14.16 3.87 -4.58
CA GLU A 352 -13.47 4.50 -5.71
C GLU A 352 -14.01 4.05 -7.07
N TYR A 353 -14.39 2.76 -7.19
CA TYR A 353 -15.05 2.22 -8.38
C TYR A 353 -16.32 3.00 -8.72
N ARG A 354 -17.16 3.26 -7.72
CA ARG A 354 -18.42 3.98 -7.91
C ARG A 354 -18.17 5.42 -8.31
N ALA A 355 -17.29 6.11 -7.60
CA ALA A 355 -16.95 7.49 -7.90
C ALA A 355 -16.43 7.64 -9.35
N PHE A 356 -15.55 6.74 -9.78
CA PHE A 356 -15.03 6.72 -11.15
C PHE A 356 -16.12 6.42 -12.19
N THR A 357 -16.91 5.38 -11.98
CA THR A 357 -17.97 4.99 -12.94
C THR A 357 -19.04 6.06 -13.10
N GLU A 358 -19.47 6.70 -12.02
CA GLU A 358 -20.39 7.84 -12.07
C GLU A 358 -19.78 9.04 -12.81
N ALA A 359 -18.49 9.34 -12.56
CA ALA A 359 -17.78 10.41 -13.27
C ALA A 359 -17.65 10.12 -14.77
N ALA A 360 -17.25 8.89 -15.14
CA ALA A 360 -17.13 8.48 -16.53
C ALA A 360 -18.48 8.59 -17.26
N GLN A 361 -19.57 8.20 -16.63
CA GLN A 361 -20.92 8.35 -17.18
C GLN A 361 -21.33 9.82 -17.32
N ALA A 362 -21.13 10.63 -16.27
CA ALA A 362 -21.55 12.02 -16.24
C ALA A 362 -20.81 12.89 -17.27
N TYR A 363 -19.55 12.58 -17.54
CA TYR A 363 -18.70 13.32 -18.48
C TYR A 363 -18.53 12.60 -19.83
N GLY A 364 -19.27 11.52 -20.09
CA GLY A 364 -19.23 10.81 -21.38
C GLY A 364 -17.88 10.18 -21.72
N TRP A 365 -17.06 9.88 -20.72
CA TRP A 365 -15.73 9.34 -20.95
C TRP A 365 -15.78 7.92 -21.49
N THR A 366 -15.01 7.68 -22.53
CA THR A 366 -14.58 6.33 -22.88
C THR A 366 -13.16 6.14 -22.40
N TYR A 367 -12.82 4.92 -21.97
CA TYR A 367 -11.53 4.62 -21.39
C TYR A 367 -11.13 3.17 -21.64
N GLU A 368 -9.85 2.89 -21.50
CA GLU A 368 -9.27 1.56 -21.53
C GLU A 368 -8.57 1.26 -20.20
N TYR A 369 -8.60 0.01 -19.76
CA TYR A 369 -7.83 -0.43 -18.60
C TYR A 369 -6.40 -0.72 -19.02
N LEU A 370 -5.46 0.09 -18.51
CA LEU A 370 -4.03 -0.15 -18.66
C LEU A 370 -3.57 -1.26 -17.71
N ALA A 371 -4.10 -1.27 -16.49
CA ALA A 371 -3.87 -2.35 -15.54
C ALA A 371 -5.08 -2.59 -14.63
N LEU A 372 -5.31 -3.85 -14.25
CA LEU A 372 -6.37 -4.25 -13.34
C LEU A 372 -5.90 -5.43 -12.47
N CYS A 373 -5.66 -5.17 -11.17
CA CYS A 373 -4.82 -6.03 -10.34
C CYS A 373 -5.54 -6.47 -9.07
N TRP A 374 -6.00 -7.73 -9.01
CA TRP A 374 -6.59 -8.30 -7.78
C TRP A 374 -5.57 -8.51 -6.66
N VAL A 375 -4.27 -8.61 -6.99
CA VAL A 375 -3.21 -8.79 -5.98
C VAL A 375 -2.99 -7.53 -5.15
N THR A 376 -3.15 -6.36 -5.78
CA THR A 376 -2.90 -5.05 -5.17
C THR A 376 -4.16 -4.24 -4.88
N GLY A 377 -5.31 -4.63 -5.45
CA GLY A 377 -6.56 -3.88 -5.41
C GLY A 377 -6.65 -2.76 -6.46
N GLN A 378 -5.58 -2.54 -7.23
CA GLN A 378 -5.45 -1.34 -8.06
C GLN A 378 -6.05 -1.48 -9.45
N ALA A 379 -6.51 -0.36 -9.99
CA ALA A 379 -6.77 -0.19 -11.40
C ALA A 379 -6.04 1.05 -11.94
N SER A 380 -5.60 0.99 -13.20
CA SER A 380 -5.19 2.18 -13.94
C SER A 380 -5.90 2.21 -15.29
N VAL A 381 -6.41 3.38 -15.65
CA VAL A 381 -7.20 3.60 -16.85
C VAL A 381 -6.66 4.77 -17.64
N ARG A 382 -6.74 4.71 -18.97
CA ARG A 382 -6.47 5.85 -19.85
C ARG A 382 -7.78 6.32 -20.44
N ILE A 383 -8.04 7.62 -20.35
CA ILE A 383 -9.18 8.24 -21.03
C ILE A 383 -8.91 8.27 -22.54
N VAL A 384 -9.85 7.77 -23.33
CA VAL A 384 -9.75 7.66 -24.80
C VAL A 384 -10.55 8.77 -25.49
N ALA A 385 -11.74 9.09 -24.97
CA ALA A 385 -12.57 10.19 -25.43
C ALA A 385 -13.29 10.86 -24.25
N THR A 386 -13.69 12.12 -24.44
CA THR A 386 -14.42 12.95 -23.48
C THR A 386 -15.56 13.69 -24.15
#